data_AF-A0A0P8YA84-F1
#
_entry.id   AF-A0A0P8YA84-F1
#
_cell.length_a   1.000
_cell.length_b   1.000
_cell.length_c   1.000
_cell.angle_alpha   90.00
_cell.angle_beta   90.00
_cell.angle_gamma   90.00
#
_symmetry.space_group_name_H-M   'P 1'
#
loop_
_entity.id
_entity.type
_entity.pdbx_description
1 polymer ?
#
loop_
_entity_poly.entity_id
_entity_poly.type
_entity_poly.pdbx_seq_one_letter_code
_entity_poly.pdbx_strand_id
1 'polypeptide(L)'
;MPEAYVLMGKCLDEADACEEAIEAYEKALILDKANLGVLYSKCCVMSKLGQFKEIQDAIKPWLFFGQVHENWEDLVALFLESSVALDSVQAALETLNAIIHKVGATENLNMNKKLLEAAC
;
A
#
# COMPACT_ATOMS: atom_id res chain seq x y z
N MET A 1 15.13 15.18 8.16
CA MET A 1 15.28 13.75 8.52
C MET A 1 13.90 13.12 8.50
N PRO A 2 13.56 12.33 7.46
CA PRO A 2 12.26 11.62 7.39
C PRO A 2 12.02 10.75 8.62
N GLU A 3 13.06 10.18 9.22
CA GLU A 3 13.02 9.25 10.35
C GLU A 3 12.32 9.83 11.58
N ALA A 4 12.49 11.13 11.84
CA ALA A 4 11.82 11.80 12.96
C ALA A 4 10.30 11.82 12.78
N TYR A 5 9.83 12.05 11.55
CA TYR A 5 8.41 12.02 11.22
C TYR A 5 7.84 10.59 11.24
N VAL A 6 8.63 9.59 10.85
CA VAL A 6 8.25 8.17 10.98
C VAL A 6 8.04 7.78 12.44
N LEU A 7 8.99 8.12 13.32
CA LEU A 7 8.87 7.84 14.75
C LEU A 7 7.68 8.58 15.36
N MET A 8 7.48 9.85 14.99
CA MET A 8 6.34 10.63 15.43
C MET A 8 5.01 9.99 15.02
N GLY A 9 4.89 9.56 13.76
CA GLY A 9 3.69 8.87 13.26
C GLY A 9 3.40 7.57 14.01
N LYS A 10 4.44 6.80 14.35
CA LYS A 10 4.30 5.56 15.15
C LYS A 10 3.80 5.85 16.56
N CYS A 11 4.37 6.84 17.24
CA CYS A 11 3.94 7.21 18.58
C CYS A 11 2.50 7.74 18.59
N LEU A 12 2.08 8.46 17.55
CA LEU A 12 0.72 8.97 17.41
C LEU A 12 -0.28 7.83 17.12
N ASP A 13 0.10 6.86 16.29
CA ASP A 13 -0.70 5.66 16.04
C ASP A 13 -0.88 4.81 17.31
N GLU A 14 0.19 4.64 18.09
CA GLU A 14 0.12 3.97 19.41
C GLU A 14 -0.75 4.74 20.43
N ALA A 15 -0.88 6.05 20.27
CA ALA A 15 -1.73 6.91 21.07
C ALA A 15 -3.18 7.01 20.56
N ASP A 16 -3.53 6.25 19.50
CA ASP A 16 -4.84 6.28 18.82
C ASP A 16 -5.18 7.62 18.17
N ALA A 17 -4.18 8.50 18.02
CA ALA A 17 -4.28 9.80 17.32
C ALA A 17 -4.05 9.57 15.81
N CYS A 18 -5.03 8.91 15.18
CA CYS A 18 -4.92 8.37 13.83
C CYS A 18 -4.73 9.46 12.77
N GLU A 19 -5.45 10.57 12.85
CA GLU A 19 -5.34 11.69 11.91
C GLU A 19 -3.96 12.35 11.97
N GLU A 20 -3.44 12.62 13.17
CA GLU A 20 -2.11 13.21 13.35
C GLU A 20 -1.00 12.24 12.92
N ALA A 21 -1.19 10.92 13.13
CA ALA A 21 -0.28 9.89 12.65
C ALA A 21 -0.19 9.91 11.12
N ILE A 22 -1.33 10.05 10.44
CA ILE A 22 -1.39 10.19 8.98
C ILE A 22 -0.62 11.43 8.51
N GLU A 23 -0.83 12.59 9.15
CA GLU A 23 -0.08 13.81 8.80
C GLU A 23 1.43 13.66 9.00
N ALA A 24 1.85 12.97 10.05
CA ALA A 24 3.26 12.68 10.32
C ALA A 24 3.85 11.81 9.21
N TYR A 25 3.16 10.74 8.82
CA TYR A 25 3.60 9.88 7.72
C TYR A 25 3.61 10.60 6.38
N GLU A 26 2.68 11.51 6.12
CA GLU A 26 2.70 12.36 4.92
C GLU A 26 3.95 13.25 4.86
N LYS A 27 4.32 13.87 5.98
CA LYS A 27 5.56 14.65 6.07
C LYS A 27 6.80 13.78 5.82
N ALA A 28 6.81 12.54 6.30
CA ALA A 28 7.87 11.58 6.00
C ALA A 28 7.91 11.24 4.50
N LEU A 29 6.77 10.95 3.87
CA LEU A 29 6.66 10.63 2.43
C LEU A 29 7.01 11.81 1.52
N ILE A 30 6.80 13.06 1.95
CA ILE A 30 7.26 14.24 1.21
C ILE A 30 8.79 14.24 1.08
N LEU A 31 9.48 13.82 2.15
CA LEU A 31 10.94 13.78 2.21
C LEU A 31 11.52 12.52 1.55
N ASP A 32 10.82 11.39 1.66
CA ASP A 32 11.18 10.12 1.03
C ASP A 32 9.94 9.43 0.44
N LYS A 33 9.65 9.76 -0.82
CA LYS A 33 8.45 9.28 -1.54
C LYS A 33 8.48 7.79 -1.84
N ALA A 34 9.66 7.17 -1.81
CA ALA A 34 9.82 5.75 -2.10
C ALA A 34 9.79 4.88 -0.83
N ASN A 35 9.58 5.50 0.35
CA ASN A 35 9.59 4.77 1.62
C ASN A 35 8.35 3.89 1.79
N LEU A 36 8.50 2.64 1.40
CA LEU A 36 7.47 1.61 1.50
C LEU A 36 6.97 1.38 2.92
N GLY A 37 7.88 1.37 3.90
CA GLY A 37 7.52 1.15 5.29
C GLY A 37 6.59 2.25 5.81
N VAL A 38 6.86 3.50 5.45
CA VAL A 38 6.02 4.64 5.82
C VAL A 38 4.67 4.61 5.12
N LEU A 39 4.65 4.29 3.81
CA LEU A 39 3.41 4.15 3.07
C LEU A 39 2.53 3.04 3.65
N TYR A 40 3.12 1.89 3.98
CA TYR A 40 2.44 0.78 4.63
C TYR A 40 1.86 1.21 5.98
N SER A 41 2.67 1.81 6.87
CA SER A 41 2.20 2.28 8.17
C SER A 41 1.06 3.29 8.04
N LYS A 42 1.14 4.23 7.09
CA LYS A 42 0.05 5.17 6.80
C LYS A 42 -1.23 4.44 6.40
N CYS A 43 -1.14 3.46 5.49
CA CYS A 43 -2.29 2.70 5.01
C CYS A 43 -2.91 1.85 6.14
N CYS A 44 -2.12 1.30 7.05
CA CYS A 44 -2.62 0.60 8.23
C CYS A 44 -3.46 1.51 9.13
N VAL A 45 -3.00 2.73 9.40
CA VAL A 45 -3.76 3.71 10.19
C VAL A 45 -5.06 4.09 9.47
N MET A 46 -5.00 4.34 8.16
CA MET A 46 -6.20 4.62 7.35
C MET A 46 -7.19 3.45 7.35
N SER A 47 -6.69 2.21 7.40
CA SER A 47 -7.53 1.00 7.46
C SER A 47 -8.30 0.94 8.79
N LYS A 48 -7.66 1.32 9.91
CA LYS A 48 -8.35 1.46 11.21
C LYS A 48 -9.48 2.48 11.16
N LEU A 49 -9.32 3.56 10.39
CA LEU A 49 -10.33 4.59 10.17
C LEU A 49 -11.39 4.21 9.11
N GLY A 50 -11.26 3.07 8.44
CA GLY A 50 -12.15 2.65 7.35
C GLY A 50 -12.03 3.51 6.08
N GLN A 51 -10.93 4.25 5.92
CA GLN A 51 -10.65 5.12 4.78
C GLN A 51 -10.13 4.33 3.57
N PHE A 52 -10.89 3.31 3.15
CA PHE A 52 -10.46 2.35 2.13
C PHE A 52 -10.25 2.99 0.75
N LYS A 53 -11.00 4.04 0.42
CA LYS A 53 -10.87 4.73 -0.87
C LYS A 53 -9.56 5.52 -0.95
N GLU A 54 -9.19 6.18 0.14
CA GLU A 54 -7.95 6.93 0.28
C GLU A 54 -6.74 6.00 0.21
N ILE A 55 -6.84 4.80 0.81
CA ILE A 55 -5.82 3.74 0.68
C ILE A 55 -5.64 3.36 -0.80
N GLN A 56 -6.73 3.10 -1.52
CA GLN A 56 -6.69 2.79 -2.95
C GLN A 56 -5.99 3.88 -3.76
N ASP A 57 -6.32 5.14 -3.50
CA ASP A 57 -5.76 6.28 -4.22
C ASP A 57 -4.29 6.56 -3.85
N ALA A 58 -3.87 6.21 -2.64
CA ALA A 58 -2.47 6.29 -2.22
C ALA A 58 -1.62 5.15 -2.82
N ILE A 59 -2.15 3.93 -2.85
CA ILE A 59 -1.43 2.74 -3.30
C ILE A 59 -1.37 2.66 -4.84
N LYS A 60 -2.43 3.02 -5.57
CA LYS A 60 -2.49 2.89 -7.05
C LYS A 60 -1.32 3.57 -7.79
N PRO A 61 -0.98 4.85 -7.52
CA PRO A 61 0.16 5.49 -8.16
C PRO A 61 1.46 4.80 -7.78
N TRP A 62 1.61 4.39 -6.52
CA TRP A 62 2.78 3.66 -6.06
C TRP A 62 2.92 2.32 -6.79
N LEU A 63 1.85 1.57 -6.97
CA LEU A 63 1.86 0.31 -7.71
C LEU A 63 2.20 0.49 -9.21
N PHE A 64 1.80 1.61 -9.82
CA PHE A 64 2.01 1.84 -11.26
C PHE A 64 3.42 2.37 -11.60
N PHE A 65 3.97 3.18 -10.69
CA PHE A 65 5.26 3.89 -10.88
C PHE A 65 6.38 3.37 -9.98
N GLY A 66 6.04 2.67 -8.89
CA GLY A 66 6.99 2.05 -7.98
C GLY A 66 7.84 1.06 -8.75
N GLN A 67 9.15 1.15 -8.54
CA GLN A 67 10.05 0.11 -9.05
C GLN A 67 9.70 -1.20 -8.35
N VAL A 68 10.09 -2.33 -8.92
CA VAL A 68 9.96 -3.64 -8.25
C VAL A 68 10.83 -3.58 -7.00
N HIS A 69 10.22 -3.24 -5.88
CA HIS A 69 10.86 -3.15 -4.58
C HIS A 69 10.54 -4.43 -3.80
N GLU A 70 11.53 -4.89 -3.03
CA GLU A 70 11.32 -5.91 -2.01
C GLU A 70 10.16 -5.46 -1.10
N ASN A 71 9.25 -6.38 -0.75
CA ASN A 71 8.16 -6.19 0.22
C ASN A 71 6.90 -5.42 -0.25
N TRP A 72 6.59 -5.37 -1.55
CA TRP A 72 5.29 -4.82 -2.03
C TRP A 72 4.07 -5.70 -1.68
N GLU A 73 4.29 -6.95 -1.26
CA GLU A 73 3.24 -7.93 -0.90
C GLU A 73 2.27 -7.39 0.15
N ASP A 74 2.81 -6.71 1.18
CA ASP A 74 2.02 -6.14 2.27
C ASP A 74 1.08 -5.01 1.80
N LEU A 75 1.53 -4.20 0.84
CA LEU A 75 0.69 -3.18 0.22
C LEU A 75 -0.35 -3.77 -0.72
N VAL A 76 -0.03 -4.85 -1.43
CA VAL A 76 -1.00 -5.58 -2.26
C VAL A 76 -2.09 -6.20 -1.40
N ALA A 77 -1.73 -6.77 -0.24
CA ALA A 77 -2.70 -7.29 0.71
C ALA A 77 -3.67 -6.19 1.17
N LEU A 78 -3.16 -5.04 1.63
CA LEU A 78 -3.98 -3.89 2.02
C LEU A 78 -4.84 -3.35 0.85
N PHE A 79 -4.29 -3.34 -0.36
CA PHE A 79 -5.03 -2.95 -1.56
C PHE A 79 -6.19 -3.91 -1.86
N LEU A 80 -5.97 -5.22 -1.72
CA LEU A 80 -7.04 -6.20 -1.91
C LEU A 80 -8.08 -6.13 -0.79
N GLU A 81 -7.66 -6.02 0.48
CA GLU A 81 -8.57 -5.86 1.62
C GLU A 81 -9.46 -4.63 1.48
N SER A 82 -8.87 -3.48 1.14
CA SER A 82 -9.63 -2.25 0.88
C SER A 82 -10.57 -2.38 -0.33
N SER A 83 -10.21 -3.19 -1.33
CA SER A 83 -11.08 -3.45 -2.48
C SER A 83 -12.24 -4.38 -2.15
N VAL A 84 -12.02 -5.35 -1.25
CA VAL A 84 -13.10 -6.21 -0.71
C VAL A 84 -14.08 -5.36 0.09
N ALA A 85 -13.59 -4.46 0.93
CA ALA A 85 -14.44 -3.56 1.70
C ALA A 85 -15.26 -2.58 0.84
N LEU A 86 -14.78 -2.28 -0.37
CA LEU A 86 -15.44 -1.38 -1.33
C LEU A 86 -16.27 -2.11 -2.42
N ASP A 87 -16.40 -3.44 -2.33
CA ASP A 87 -17.00 -4.28 -3.39
C ASP A 87 -16.39 -4.06 -4.79
N SER A 88 -15.12 -3.63 -4.83
CA SER A 88 -14.39 -3.25 -6.06
C SER A 88 -13.26 -4.22 -6.40
N VAL A 89 -13.34 -5.47 -5.92
CA VAL A 89 -12.29 -6.50 -6.07
C VAL A 89 -11.92 -6.74 -7.54
N GLN A 90 -12.91 -6.75 -8.43
CA GLN A 90 -12.68 -6.98 -9.86
C GLN A 90 -11.74 -5.92 -10.47
N ALA A 91 -11.97 -4.64 -10.16
CA ALA A 91 -11.13 -3.54 -10.64
C ALA A 91 -9.72 -3.59 -10.04
N ALA A 92 -9.60 -4.07 -8.80
CA ALA A 92 -8.31 -4.26 -8.14
C ALA A 92 -7.48 -5.35 -8.82
N LEU A 93 -8.10 -6.49 -9.14
CA LEU A 93 -7.46 -7.59 -9.87
C LEU A 93 -7.04 -7.15 -11.28
N GLU A 94 -7.86 -6.37 -11.97
CA GLU A 94 -7.49 -5.80 -13.28
C GLU A 94 -6.28 -4.88 -13.18
N THR A 95 -6.23 -4.04 -12.15
CA THR A 95 -5.10 -3.13 -11.89
C THR A 95 -3.82 -3.95 -11.64
N LEU A 96 -3.88 -4.94 -10.76
CA LEU A 96 -2.75 -5.82 -10.46
C LEU A 96 -2.31 -6.64 -11.68
N ASN A 97 -3.24 -7.15 -12.48
CA ASN A 97 -2.91 -7.85 -13.73
C ASN A 97 -2.20 -6.93 -14.73
N ALA A 98 -2.63 -5.68 -14.87
CA ALA A 98 -1.96 -4.71 -15.74
C ALA A 98 -0.53 -4.41 -15.25
N ILE A 99 -0.33 -4.32 -13.94
CA ILE A 99 1.00 -4.16 -13.33
C ILE A 99 1.85 -5.40 -13.55
N ILE A 100 1.33 -6.60 -13.27
CA ILE A 100 2.04 -7.87 -13.48
C ILE A 100 2.39 -8.06 -14.95
N HIS A 101 1.53 -7.66 -15.89
CA HIS A 101 1.87 -7.71 -17.31
C HIS A 101 2.99 -6.71 -17.67
N LYS A 102 2.97 -5.51 -17.07
CA LYS A 102 4.02 -4.49 -17.24
C LYS A 102 5.36 -4.91 -16.62
N VAL A 103 5.34 -5.56 -15.45
CA VAL A 103 6.49 -6.06 -14.70
C VAL A 103 6.97 -7.43 -15.23
N GLY A 104 6.06 -8.26 -15.70
CA GLY A 104 6.31 -9.57 -16.31
C GLY A 104 6.95 -9.50 -17.70
N ALA A 105 6.97 -8.31 -18.31
CA ALA A 105 7.87 -8.01 -19.41
C ALA A 105 9.35 -7.96 -18.97
N THR A 106 9.64 -7.97 -17.66
CA THR A 106 11.01 -7.99 -17.10
C THR A 106 11.38 -9.27 -16.34
N GLU A 107 10.51 -9.93 -15.56
CA GLU A 107 10.81 -11.25 -14.98
C GLU A 107 9.56 -12.14 -14.86
N ASN A 108 9.66 -13.36 -15.39
CA ASN A 108 8.53 -14.20 -15.79
C ASN A 108 8.17 -15.27 -14.73
N LEU A 109 6.87 -15.61 -14.68
CA LEU A 109 6.27 -16.92 -14.34
C LEU A 109 6.05 -17.44 -12.89
N ASN A 110 6.74 -17.01 -11.82
CA ASN A 110 6.56 -17.71 -10.52
C ASN A 110 5.48 -17.15 -9.56
N MET A 111 5.09 -15.87 -9.68
CA MET A 111 4.15 -15.23 -8.74
C MET A 111 2.67 -15.57 -9.06
N ASN A 112 2.34 -15.71 -10.35
CA ASN A 112 0.97 -15.89 -10.83
C ASN A 112 0.30 -17.18 -10.32
N LYS A 113 1.08 -18.21 -9.98
CA LYS A 113 0.50 -19.47 -9.49
C LYS A 113 0.05 -19.40 -8.03
N LYS A 114 0.80 -18.69 -7.18
CA LYS A 114 0.51 -18.60 -5.73
C LYS A 114 -0.66 -17.67 -5.41
N LEU A 115 -0.80 -16.55 -6.13
CA LEU A 115 -1.89 -15.59 -5.91
C LEU A 115 -3.24 -16.14 -6.37
N LEU A 116 -3.27 -16.97 -7.43
CA LEU A 116 -4.48 -17.65 -7.90
C LEU A 116 -4.90 -18.80 -6.96
N GLU A 117 -3.95 -19.52 -6.36
CA GLU A 117 -4.24 -20.61 -5.42
C GLU A 117 -4.74 -20.10 -4.04
N ALA A 118 -4.40 -18.87 -3.66
CA ALA A 118 -4.86 -18.25 -2.41
C ALA A 118 -6.26 -17.58 -2.50
N ALA A 119 -6.81 -17.48 -3.71
CA ALA A 119 -8.10 -16.83 -3.99
C ALA A 119 -9.27 -17.82 -4.20
N CYS A 120 -9.04 -19.13 -4.03
CA CYS A 120 -10.05 -20.21 -4.03
C CYS A 120 -10.21 -20.79 -2.63
#